data_AF-A0AAN8GE07-F1
#
_entry.id   AF-A0AAN8GE07-F1
#
_cell.length_a   1.000
_cell.length_b   1.000
_cell.length_c   1.000
_cell.angle_alpha   90.00
_cell.angle_beta   90.00
_cell.angle_gamma   90.00
#
_symmetry.space_group_name_H-M   'P 1'
#
loop_
_entity.id
_entity.type
_entity.pdbx_description
1 polymer ?
#
loop_
_entity_poly.entity_id
_entity_poly.type
_entity_poly.pdbx_seq_one_letter_code
_entity_poly.pdbx_strand_id
1 'polypeptide(L)'
;MAVRRKELLEVVSPPLLEHLRTNADTMVIDKASSVTISDILASACGDLRPAMTAVAQLANQDLVPGGIDGQLHMAEHPAGHLVLKWLLEQDMTLAEAGKEERFSRILVDAVGTDKLKSWVKVNRGAMVLCSLLNSYEKSVAAEVKEALQSIKGELSSLANNKGAEILLENLNK
;
A
#
# COMPACT_ATOMS: atom_id res chain seq x y z
N MET A 1 -28.42 17.12 -7.24
CA MET A 1 -27.67 16.42 -6.16
C MET A 1 -26.15 16.57 -6.29
N ALA A 2 -25.59 16.62 -7.51
CA ALA A 2 -24.14 16.72 -7.72
C ALA A 2 -23.47 17.96 -7.09
N VAL A 3 -24.08 19.15 -7.23
CA VAL A 3 -23.52 20.41 -6.69
C VAL A 3 -23.38 20.36 -5.16
N ARG A 4 -24.47 20.04 -4.45
CA ARG A 4 -24.46 19.91 -2.98
C ARG A 4 -23.41 18.92 -2.46
N ARG A 5 -23.29 17.75 -3.11
CA ARG A 5 -22.28 16.74 -2.73
C ARG A 5 -20.87 17.29 -2.92
N LYS A 6 -20.61 17.94 -4.05
CA LYS A 6 -19.31 18.53 -4.38
C LYS A 6 -18.93 19.60 -3.36
N GLU A 7 -19.81 20.54 -3.07
CA GLU A 7 -19.56 21.63 -2.12
C GLU A 7 -19.25 21.10 -0.71
N LEU A 8 -20.00 20.10 -0.24
CA LEU A 8 -19.73 19.46 1.06
C LEU A 8 -18.39 18.73 1.08
N LEU A 9 -18.06 18.04 -0.01
CA LEU A 9 -16.80 17.31 -0.13
C LEU A 9 -15.60 18.27 -0.16
N GLU A 10 -15.69 19.37 -0.89
CA GLU A 10 -14.64 20.39 -0.96
C GLU A 10 -14.35 21.01 0.41
N VAL A 11 -15.38 21.25 1.23
CA VAL A 11 -15.22 21.81 2.59
C VAL A 11 -14.63 20.79 3.57
N VAL A 12 -15.03 19.52 3.49
CA VAL A 12 -14.61 18.50 4.46
C VAL A 12 -13.28 17.82 4.10
N SER A 13 -12.83 17.89 2.84
CA SER A 13 -11.62 17.19 2.39
C SER A 13 -10.34 17.65 3.07
N PRO A 14 -10.03 18.96 3.17
CA PRO A 14 -8.80 19.41 3.82
C PRO A 14 -8.63 18.92 5.28
N PRO A 15 -9.62 19.06 6.18
CA PRO A 15 -9.46 18.56 7.55
C PRO A 15 -9.39 17.03 7.63
N LEU A 16 -10.05 16.29 6.73
CA LEU A 16 -9.94 14.82 6.69
C LEU A 16 -8.55 14.36 6.24
N LEU A 17 -7.97 15.01 5.22
CA LEU A 17 -6.62 14.72 4.76
C LEU A 17 -5.59 15.02 5.85
N GLU A 18 -5.75 16.15 6.56
CA GLU A 18 -4.87 16.50 7.67
C GLU A 18 -5.02 15.53 8.85
N HIS A 19 -6.25 15.12 9.18
CA HIS A 19 -6.49 14.12 10.22
C HIS A 19 -5.82 12.79 9.87
N LEU A 20 -6.00 12.30 8.64
CA LEU A 20 -5.32 11.10 8.16
C LEU A 20 -3.80 11.24 8.25
N ARG A 21 -3.25 12.36 7.76
CA ARG A 21 -1.80 12.61 7.79
C ARG A 21 -1.22 12.56 9.21
N THR A 22 -1.95 13.11 10.18
CA THR A 22 -1.47 13.24 11.57
C THR A 22 -1.74 12.01 12.44
N ASN A 23 -2.63 11.11 12.02
CA ASN A 23 -3.06 9.95 12.81
C ASN A 23 -2.91 8.62 12.05
N ALA A 24 -2.15 8.60 10.95
CA ALA A 24 -2.04 7.43 10.08
C ALA A 24 -1.62 6.15 10.83
N ASP A 25 -0.71 6.26 11.79
CA ASP A 25 -0.19 5.16 12.60
C ASP A 25 -1.30 4.43 13.37
N THR A 26 -2.19 5.18 14.01
CA THR A 26 -3.35 4.62 14.72
C THR A 26 -4.44 4.15 13.75
N MET A 27 -4.68 4.90 12.68
CA MET A 27 -5.76 4.62 11.74
C MET A 27 -5.54 3.32 10.95
N VAL A 28 -4.29 3.02 10.59
CA VAL A 28 -3.93 1.85 9.75
C VAL A 28 -4.09 0.52 10.49
N ILE A 29 -3.86 0.51 11.80
CA ILE A 29 -3.92 -0.71 12.61
C ILE A 29 -5.30 -0.93 13.22
N ASP A 30 -6.13 0.11 13.35
CA ASP A 30 -7.50 -0.06 13.81
C ASP A 30 -8.42 -0.58 12.68
N LYS A 31 -9.19 -1.61 13.01
CA LYS A 31 -10.05 -2.31 12.04
C LYS A 31 -11.18 -1.41 11.54
N ALA A 32 -11.70 -0.50 12.36
CA ALA A 32 -12.82 0.34 12.00
C ALA A 32 -12.36 1.57 11.18
N SER A 33 -11.22 2.17 11.51
CA SER A 33 -10.69 3.32 10.79
C SER A 33 -9.92 2.95 9.52
N SER A 34 -9.32 1.75 9.44
CA SER A 34 -8.51 1.36 8.27
C SER A 34 -9.27 1.40 6.95
N VAL A 35 -10.57 1.10 6.95
CA VAL A 35 -11.43 1.23 5.76
C VAL A 35 -11.63 2.70 5.34
N THR A 36 -11.69 3.63 6.30
CA THR A 36 -11.93 5.06 6.02
C THR A 36 -10.75 5.73 5.32
N ILE A 37 -9.53 5.18 5.46
CA ILE A 37 -8.33 5.68 4.78
C ILE A 37 -8.54 5.63 3.25
N SER A 38 -9.02 4.49 2.75
CA SER A 38 -9.31 4.29 1.32
C SER A 38 -10.37 5.26 0.84
N ASP A 39 -11.46 5.43 1.60
CA ASP A 39 -12.55 6.34 1.22
C ASP A 39 -12.10 7.81 1.17
N ILE A 40 -11.30 8.24 2.16
CA ILE A 40 -10.71 9.58 2.20
C ILE A 40 -9.84 9.79 0.97
N LEU A 41 -8.86 8.91 0.71
CA LEU A 41 -7.92 9.10 -0.39
C LEU A 41 -8.58 8.95 -1.78
N ALA A 42 -9.66 8.16 -1.89
CA ALA A 42 -10.44 8.05 -3.13
C ALA A 42 -11.23 9.33 -3.42
N SER A 43 -11.89 9.86 -2.40
CA SER A 43 -12.93 10.87 -2.58
C SER A 43 -12.44 12.28 -2.36
N ALA A 44 -11.46 12.50 -1.47
CA ALA A 44 -11.06 13.83 -1.06
C ALA A 44 -10.62 14.70 -2.25
N CYS A 45 -10.97 15.98 -2.16
CA CYS A 45 -10.49 17.04 -3.03
C CYS A 45 -9.17 17.61 -2.51
N GLY A 46 -8.34 18.15 -3.40
CA GLY A 46 -7.04 18.72 -3.08
C GLY A 46 -5.89 17.73 -3.20
N ASP A 47 -4.73 18.13 -2.67
CA ASP A 47 -3.50 17.34 -2.74
C ASP A 47 -3.54 16.16 -1.76
N LEU A 48 -3.49 14.94 -2.32
CA LEU A 48 -3.53 13.70 -1.56
C LEU A 48 -2.14 13.25 -1.08
N ARG A 49 -1.08 13.76 -1.71
CA ARG A 49 0.29 13.24 -1.54
C ARG A 49 0.78 13.30 -0.10
N PRO A 50 0.56 14.35 0.69
CA PRO A 50 1.01 14.37 2.09
C PRO A 50 0.40 13.26 2.93
N ALA A 51 -0.91 12.99 2.76
CA ALA A 51 -1.60 11.93 3.48
C ALA A 51 -1.18 10.53 2.99
N MET A 52 -1.06 10.32 1.68
CA MET A 52 -0.54 9.07 1.11
C MET A 52 0.89 8.78 1.59
N THR A 53 1.74 9.81 1.65
CA THR A 53 3.12 9.68 2.10
C THR A 53 3.17 9.30 3.58
N ALA A 54 2.33 9.90 4.43
CA ALA A 54 2.24 9.54 5.84
C ALA A 54 1.90 8.05 6.02
N VAL A 55 0.93 7.54 5.26
CA VAL A 55 0.58 6.10 5.27
C VAL A 55 1.74 5.23 4.77
N ALA A 56 2.38 5.61 3.65
CA ALA A 56 3.50 4.86 3.08
C ALA A 56 4.72 4.79 4.01
N GLN A 57 5.03 5.87 4.74
CA GLN A 57 6.16 5.91 5.67
C GLN A 57 6.02 4.93 6.84
N LEU A 58 4.81 4.53 7.21
CA LEU A 58 4.60 3.48 8.23
C LEU A 58 5.12 2.11 7.77
N ALA A 59 5.18 1.89 6.46
CA ALA A 59 5.74 0.67 5.87
C ALA A 59 7.27 0.76 5.66
N ASN A 60 7.91 1.90 5.97
CA ASN A 60 9.35 2.11 5.84
C ASN A 60 10.14 1.63 7.09
N GLN A 61 9.63 0.61 7.76
CA GLN A 61 10.31 -0.05 8.87
C GLN A 61 10.91 -1.37 8.38
N ASP A 62 11.93 -1.87 9.08
CA ASP A 62 12.46 -3.20 8.76
C ASP A 62 11.42 -4.27 9.14
N LEU A 63 11.20 -5.22 8.23
CA LEU A 63 10.26 -6.30 8.48
C LEU A 63 10.94 -7.39 9.32
N VAL A 64 10.43 -7.58 10.53
CA VAL A 64 10.72 -8.73 11.38
C VAL A 64 9.49 -9.63 11.38
N PRO A 65 9.55 -10.85 10.81
CA PRO A 65 8.43 -11.78 10.79
C PRO A 65 7.92 -12.08 12.20
N GLY A 66 6.60 -11.95 12.43
CA GLY A 66 6.00 -12.11 13.75
C GLY A 66 6.09 -10.86 14.64
N GLY A 67 6.75 -9.80 14.17
CA GLY A 67 6.82 -8.51 14.85
C GLY A 67 7.81 -8.43 16.00
N ILE A 68 7.79 -7.27 16.68
CA ILE A 68 8.58 -6.96 17.87
C ILE A 68 7.61 -6.50 18.95
N ASP A 69 7.71 -7.03 20.17
CA ASP A 69 6.86 -6.65 21.31
C ASP A 69 5.34 -6.68 21.01
N GLY A 70 4.91 -7.66 20.21
CA GLY A 70 3.52 -7.81 19.79
C GLY A 70 3.04 -6.83 18.72
N GLN A 71 3.92 -5.96 18.23
CA GLN A 71 3.64 -5.03 17.13
C GLN A 71 4.11 -5.62 15.81
N LEU A 72 3.17 -5.85 14.90
CA LEU A 72 3.45 -6.36 13.56
C LEU A 72 3.79 -5.22 12.60
N HIS A 73 4.72 -5.49 11.69
CA HIS A 73 4.98 -4.61 10.55
C HIS A 73 3.70 -4.40 9.72
N MET A 74 3.49 -3.22 9.12
CA MET A 74 2.27 -2.89 8.36
C MET A 74 1.93 -3.93 7.29
N ALA A 75 2.93 -4.42 6.54
CA ALA A 75 2.76 -5.46 5.52
C ALA A 75 2.40 -6.85 6.09
N GLU A 76 2.56 -7.09 7.39
CA GLU A 76 2.17 -8.33 8.08
C GLU A 76 0.89 -8.15 8.92
N HIS A 77 0.57 -6.91 9.30
CA HIS A 77 -0.56 -6.58 10.15
C HIS A 77 -1.92 -6.93 9.47
N PRO A 78 -2.88 -7.55 10.17
CA PRO A 78 -4.17 -7.95 9.59
C PRO A 78 -4.97 -6.81 8.93
N ALA A 79 -4.93 -5.60 9.48
CA ALA A 79 -5.54 -4.42 8.84
C ALA A 79 -4.56 -3.70 7.91
N GLY A 80 -3.28 -3.62 8.29
CA GLY A 80 -2.29 -2.81 7.58
C GLY A 80 -2.03 -3.29 6.16
N HIS A 81 -1.92 -4.60 5.96
CA HIS A 81 -1.71 -5.15 4.63
C HIS A 81 -2.92 -4.94 3.72
N LEU A 82 -4.15 -4.87 4.28
CA LEU A 82 -5.36 -4.57 3.51
C LEU A 82 -5.37 -3.11 3.06
N VAL A 83 -5.00 -2.18 3.96
CA VAL A 83 -4.85 -0.77 3.58
C VAL A 83 -3.87 -0.62 2.43
N LEU A 84 -2.69 -1.24 2.52
CA LEU A 84 -1.71 -1.22 1.41
C LEU A 84 -2.32 -1.76 0.11
N LYS A 85 -2.98 -2.93 0.16
CA LYS A 85 -3.59 -3.52 -1.04
C LYS A 85 -4.68 -2.63 -1.65
N TRP A 86 -5.59 -2.09 -0.84
CA TRP A 86 -6.68 -1.25 -1.32
C TRP A 86 -6.17 0.02 -1.97
N LEU A 87 -5.19 0.69 -1.35
CA LEU A 87 -4.61 1.90 -1.93
C LEU A 87 -3.85 1.63 -3.23
N LEU A 88 -3.18 0.48 -3.36
CA LEU A 88 -2.56 0.04 -4.62
C LEU A 88 -3.61 -0.22 -5.72
N GLU A 89 -4.71 -0.89 -5.37
CA GLU A 89 -5.82 -1.17 -6.30
C GLU A 89 -6.53 0.13 -6.73
N GLN A 90 -6.54 1.14 -5.88
CA GLN A 90 -7.19 2.43 -6.12
C GLN A 90 -6.47 3.31 -7.15
N ASP A 91 -5.19 3.05 -7.44
CA ASP A 91 -4.41 3.84 -8.42
C ASP A 91 -5.09 3.94 -9.78
N MET A 92 -5.75 2.86 -10.23
CA MET A 92 -6.52 2.86 -11.47
C MET A 92 -7.73 3.82 -11.38
N THR A 93 -8.49 3.76 -10.29
CA THR A 93 -9.65 4.63 -10.07
C THR A 93 -9.25 6.10 -9.97
N LEU A 94 -8.11 6.40 -9.34
CA LEU A 94 -7.56 7.76 -9.29
C LEU A 94 -7.18 8.25 -10.68
N ALA A 95 -6.56 7.40 -11.51
CA ALA A 95 -6.21 7.72 -12.88
C ALA A 95 -7.46 8.01 -13.74
N GLU A 96 -8.48 7.17 -13.64
CA GLU A 96 -9.76 7.36 -14.34
C GLU A 96 -10.48 8.65 -13.90
N ALA A 97 -10.31 9.05 -12.64
CA ALA A 97 -10.80 10.32 -12.11
C ALA A 97 -9.94 11.54 -12.49
N GLY A 98 -8.86 11.35 -13.25
CA GLY A 98 -7.96 12.41 -13.69
C GLY A 98 -7.02 12.94 -12.59
N LYS A 99 -6.85 12.21 -11.48
CA LYS A 99 -5.88 12.54 -10.43
C LYS A 99 -4.49 12.04 -10.81
N GLU A 100 -3.44 12.79 -10.45
CA GLU A 100 -2.06 12.46 -10.80
C GLU A 100 -1.39 11.53 -9.78
N GLU A 101 -1.84 11.55 -8.53
CA GLU A 101 -1.23 10.82 -7.43
C GLU A 101 -1.41 9.30 -7.57
N ARG A 102 -0.31 8.56 -7.39
CA ARG A 102 -0.29 7.09 -7.38
C ARG A 102 0.34 6.61 -6.08
N PHE A 103 -0.44 5.86 -5.30
CA PHE A 103 0.04 5.30 -4.05
C PHE A 103 1.14 4.27 -4.29
N SER A 104 1.08 3.49 -5.38
CA SER A 104 2.12 2.50 -5.68
C SER A 104 3.50 3.12 -5.84
N ARG A 105 3.62 4.23 -6.58
CA ARG A 105 4.87 4.99 -6.69
C ARG A 105 5.31 5.58 -5.35
N ILE A 106 4.41 6.24 -4.63
CA ILE A 106 4.71 6.83 -3.31
C ILE A 106 5.21 5.76 -2.33
N LEU A 107 4.62 4.56 -2.34
CA LEU A 107 5.01 3.45 -1.49
C LEU A 107 6.41 2.93 -1.84
N VAL A 108 6.70 2.70 -3.13
CA VAL A 108 8.03 2.24 -3.56
C VAL A 108 9.10 3.27 -3.25
N ASP A 109 8.85 4.55 -3.51
CA ASP A 109 9.79 5.63 -3.22
C ASP A 109 10.04 5.79 -1.71
N ALA A 110 9.02 5.57 -0.87
CA ALA A 110 9.14 5.67 0.58
C ALA A 110 9.88 4.48 1.21
N VAL A 111 9.62 3.25 0.74
CA VAL A 111 10.12 2.01 1.36
C VAL A 111 11.44 1.56 0.74
N GLY A 112 11.59 1.74 -0.57
CA GLY A 112 12.71 1.22 -1.35
C GLY A 112 12.62 -0.28 -1.64
N THR A 113 13.18 -0.69 -2.77
CA THR A 113 13.14 -2.08 -3.25
C THR A 113 13.89 -3.06 -2.34
N ASP A 114 14.91 -2.60 -1.62
CA ASP A 114 15.66 -3.43 -0.67
C ASP A 114 14.80 -3.91 0.51
N LYS A 115 14.00 -3.03 1.11
CA LYS A 115 13.06 -3.41 2.18
C LYS A 115 11.88 -4.18 1.62
N LEU A 116 11.35 -3.81 0.45
CA LEU A 116 10.24 -4.54 -0.19
C LEU A 116 10.57 -6.01 -0.43
N LYS A 117 11.81 -6.33 -0.85
CA LYS A 117 12.27 -7.72 -0.99
C LYS A 117 12.07 -8.54 0.28
N SER A 118 12.27 -7.94 1.47
CA SER A 118 12.08 -8.65 2.74
C SER A 118 10.64 -9.09 3.01
N TRP A 119 9.65 -8.46 2.35
CA TRP A 119 8.24 -8.75 2.56
C TRP A 119 7.81 -10.14 2.07
N VAL A 120 8.62 -10.80 1.24
CA VAL A 120 8.39 -12.20 0.82
C VAL A 120 8.38 -13.17 2.00
N LYS A 121 9.05 -12.81 3.10
CA LYS A 121 9.21 -13.66 4.30
C LYS A 121 7.89 -13.94 5.02
N VAL A 122 6.85 -13.16 4.77
CA VAL A 122 5.53 -13.28 5.41
C VAL A 122 4.42 -13.37 4.36
N ASN A 123 3.38 -14.16 4.62
CA ASN A 123 2.33 -14.44 3.63
C ASN A 123 1.59 -13.17 3.17
N ARG A 124 1.24 -12.27 4.11
CA ARG A 124 0.55 -11.01 3.79
C ARG A 124 1.45 -10.04 3.02
N GLY A 125 2.74 -9.98 3.36
CA GLY A 125 3.72 -9.17 2.64
C GLY A 125 3.86 -9.62 1.20
N ALA A 126 3.94 -10.93 0.95
CA ALA A 126 3.93 -11.49 -0.40
C ALA A 126 2.66 -11.14 -1.20
N MET A 127 1.50 -11.07 -0.54
CA MET A 127 0.25 -10.61 -1.19
C MET A 127 0.28 -9.13 -1.55
N VAL A 128 0.91 -8.27 -0.74
CA VAL A 128 1.11 -6.85 -1.08
C VAL A 128 2.09 -6.72 -2.27
N LEU A 129 3.16 -7.51 -2.30
CA LEU A 129 4.08 -7.57 -3.44
C LEU A 129 3.38 -8.04 -4.72
N CYS A 130 2.42 -8.96 -4.63
CA CYS A 130 1.58 -9.34 -5.77
C CYS A 130 0.77 -8.14 -6.29
N SER A 131 0.21 -7.32 -5.41
CA SER A 131 -0.49 -6.08 -5.81
C SER A 131 0.45 -5.09 -6.51
N LEU A 132 1.69 -4.94 -6.03
CA LEU A 132 2.71 -4.10 -6.67
C LEU A 132 3.14 -4.61 -8.05
N LEU A 133 3.35 -5.92 -8.21
CA LEU A 133 3.64 -6.52 -9.52
C LEU A 133 2.51 -6.32 -10.54
N ASN A 134 1.27 -6.28 -10.04
CA ASN A 134 0.08 -6.03 -10.85
C ASN A 134 -0.33 -4.54 -10.85
N SER A 135 0.57 -3.63 -10.46
CA SER A 135 0.25 -2.21 -10.37
C SER A 135 -0.26 -1.65 -11.70
N TYR A 136 -1.17 -0.68 -11.58
CA TYR A 136 -1.59 0.17 -12.68
C TYR A 136 -0.38 0.90 -13.29
N GLU A 137 0.54 1.37 -12.46
CA GLU A 137 1.74 2.08 -12.88
C GLU A 137 2.83 1.10 -13.35
N LYS A 138 3.05 1.06 -14.67
CA LYS A 138 3.94 0.08 -15.31
C LYS A 138 5.42 0.23 -14.93
N SER A 139 5.87 1.45 -14.65
CA SER A 139 7.22 1.70 -14.16
C SER A 139 7.43 1.05 -12.78
N VAL A 140 6.46 1.19 -11.88
CA VAL A 140 6.48 0.56 -10.54
C VAL A 140 6.48 -0.96 -10.66
N ALA A 141 5.59 -1.51 -11.49
CA ALA A 141 5.52 -2.95 -11.70
C ALA A 141 6.85 -3.52 -12.23
N ALA A 142 7.49 -2.84 -13.18
CA ALA A 142 8.78 -3.25 -13.74
C ALA A 142 9.92 -3.19 -12.70
N GLU A 143 10.00 -2.10 -11.93
CA GLU A 143 10.99 -1.91 -10.87
C GLU A 143 10.88 -2.98 -9.78
N VAL A 144 9.65 -3.26 -9.31
CA VAL A 144 9.41 -4.32 -8.32
C VAL A 144 9.69 -5.70 -8.91
N LYS A 145 9.37 -5.94 -10.19
CA LYS A 145 9.68 -7.20 -10.88
C LYS A 145 11.18 -7.46 -10.92
N GLU A 146 11.98 -6.47 -11.30
CA GLU A 146 13.44 -6.57 -11.32
C GLU A 146 14.00 -6.87 -9.92
N ALA A 147 13.53 -6.13 -8.91
CA ALA A 147 13.95 -6.35 -7.53
C ALA A 147 13.65 -7.79 -7.05
N LEU A 148 12.45 -8.30 -7.30
CA LEU A 148 12.05 -9.65 -6.90
C LEU A 148 12.76 -10.75 -7.72
N GLN A 149 13.09 -10.49 -8.99
CA GLN A 149 13.90 -11.41 -9.80
C GLN A 149 15.29 -11.64 -9.18
N SER A 150 15.90 -10.62 -8.58
CA SER A 150 17.21 -10.74 -7.92
C SER A 150 17.21 -11.73 -6.74
N ILE A 151 16.05 -11.97 -6.12
CA ILE A 151 15.87 -12.88 -4.98
C ILE A 151 15.02 -14.11 -5.32
N LYS A 152 14.84 -14.43 -6.61
CA LYS A 152 14.00 -15.56 -7.05
C LYS A 152 14.39 -16.90 -6.42
N GLY A 153 15.69 -17.11 -6.19
CA GLY A 153 16.20 -18.30 -5.49
C GLY A 153 15.69 -18.40 -4.04
N GLU A 154 15.74 -17.31 -3.28
CA GLU A 154 15.18 -17.23 -1.92
C GLU A 154 13.67 -17.45 -1.94
N LEU A 155 12.96 -16.78 -2.84
CA LEU A 155 11.50 -16.92 -2.98
C LEU A 155 11.08 -18.37 -3.25
N SER A 156 11.83 -19.09 -4.08
CA SER A 156 11.55 -20.50 -4.42
C SER A 156 11.77 -21.46 -3.24
N SER A 157 12.54 -21.06 -2.23
CA SER A 157 12.79 -21.85 -1.03
C SER A 157 11.67 -21.72 0.03
N LEU A 158 10.76 -20.76 -0.12
CA LEU A 158 9.66 -20.47 0.81
C LEU A 158 8.44 -21.38 0.59
N ALA A 159 8.67 -22.68 0.44
CA ALA A 159 7.69 -23.68 -0.03
C ALA A 159 6.42 -23.87 0.83
N ASN A 160 6.34 -23.28 2.02
CA ASN A 160 5.18 -23.37 2.91
C ASN A 160 4.36 -22.06 3.00
N ASN A 161 4.70 -21.05 2.19
CA ASN A 161 4.03 -19.75 2.20
C ASN A 161 3.20 -19.60 0.91
N LYS A 162 1.87 -19.69 1.03
CA LYS A 162 0.99 -19.64 -0.14
C LYS A 162 1.07 -18.31 -0.89
N GLY A 163 1.27 -17.21 -0.19
CA GLY A 163 1.51 -15.90 -0.79
C GLY A 163 2.81 -15.86 -1.60
N ALA A 164 3.87 -16.51 -1.12
CA ALA A 164 5.13 -16.62 -1.84
C ALA A 164 5.01 -17.47 -3.11
N GLU A 165 4.24 -18.57 -3.08
CA GLU A 165 3.92 -19.37 -4.27
C GLU A 165 3.20 -18.52 -5.33
N ILE A 166 2.13 -17.82 -4.93
CA ILE A 166 1.36 -16.94 -5.83
C ILE A 166 2.26 -15.82 -6.38
N LEU A 167 3.14 -15.27 -5.55
CA LEU A 167 4.08 -14.24 -5.97
C LEU A 167 5.04 -14.77 -7.05
N LEU A 168 5.58 -15.98 -6.86
CA LEU A 168 6.47 -16.63 -7.82
C LEU A 168 5.76 -16.92 -9.14
N GLU A 169 4.51 -17.39 -9.10
CA GLU A 169 3.68 -17.57 -10.29
C GLU A 169 3.49 -16.25 -11.06
N ASN A 170 3.18 -15.15 -10.36
CA ASN A 170 3.04 -13.84 -10.99
C ASN A 170 4.37 -13.28 -11.52
N LEU A 171 5.49 -13.58 -10.87
CA LEU A 171 6.82 -13.14 -11.32
C LEU A 171 7.22 -13.78 -12.66
N ASN A 172 6.73 -15.00 -12.91
CA ASN A 172 7.01 -15.78 -14.11
C ASN A 172 6.05 -15.50 -15.28
N LYS A 173 4.98 -14.71 -15.06
CA LYS A 173 4.13 -14.17 -16.13
C LYS A 173 4.84 -13.01 -16.85
#